data_AF-A0A2E3RMS6-F1
#
_entry.id   AF-A0A2E3RMS6-F1
#
_cell.length_a   1.000
_cell.length_b   1.000
_cell.length_c   1.000
_cell.angle_alpha   90.00
_cell.angle_beta   90.00
_cell.angle_gamma   90.00
#
_symmetry.space_group_name_H-M   'P 1'
#
loop_
_entity.id
_entity.type
_entity.pdbx_description
1 polymer ?
#
loop_
_entity_poly.entity_id
_entity_poly.type
_entity_poly.pdbx_seq_one_letter_code
_entity_poly.pdbx_strand_id
1 'polypeptide(L)' 'MVDIENGQCGKCEHYGQNESSSQIIEIRIKGTAPDGFTSVCGHPRNAGIHLSVSANSGCDGFTPAEAA' A
#
# COMPACT_ATOMS: atom_id res chain seq x y z
N MET A 1 7.07 11.86 7.72
CA MET A 1 5.84 11.13 7.38
C MET A 1 5.37 11.66 6.06
N VAL A 2 4.87 10.77 5.20
CA VAL A 2 4.33 11.12 3.89
C VAL A 2 2.82 11.00 3.95
N ASP A 3 2.13 11.96 3.32
CA ASP A 3 0.69 11.89 3.12
C ASP A 3 0.37 10.93 1.97
N ILE A 4 -0.75 10.21 2.09
CA ILE A 4 -1.17 9.21 1.12
C ILE A 4 -2.53 9.56 0.58
N GLU A 5 -2.58 9.75 -0.73
CA GLU A 5 -3.78 10.13 -1.46
C GLU A 5 -4.41 8.92 -2.17
N ASN A 6 -5.66 9.07 -2.60
CA ASN A 6 -6.31 8.05 -3.44
C ASN A 6 -5.53 7.90 -4.75
N GLY A 7 -5.32 6.65 -5.20
CA GLY A 7 -4.43 6.35 -6.32
C GLY A 7 -3.01 5.93 -5.91
N GLN A 8 -2.68 5.99 -4.61
CA GLN A 8 -1.37 5.56 -4.10
C GLN A 8 -1.44 4.19 -3.40
N CYS A 9 -0.31 3.49 -3.39
CA CYS A 9 -0.16 2.14 -2.88
C CYS A 9 -0.67 1.99 -1.43
N GLY A 10 -0.40 2.95 -0.54
CA GLY A 10 -0.77 2.85 0.87
C GLY A 10 -2.28 2.80 1.13
N LYS A 11 -3.11 3.22 0.17
CA LYS A 11 -4.57 3.10 0.20
C LYS A 11 -5.10 1.98 -0.71
N CYS A 12 -4.22 1.21 -1.34
CA CYS A 12 -4.57 0.14 -2.25
C CYS A 12 -4.79 -1.18 -1.49
N GLU A 13 -5.76 -2.00 -1.92
CA GLU A 13 -6.01 -3.33 -1.32
C GLU A 13 -4.79 -4.25 -1.41
N HIS A 14 -4.02 -4.12 -2.51
CA HIS A 14 -2.90 -5.00 -2.85
C HIS A 14 -1.63 -4.69 -2.06
N TYR A 15 -1.56 -3.54 -1.41
CA TYR A 15 -0.38 -3.12 -0.66
C TYR A 15 -0.30 -3.85 0.66
N GLY A 16 0.80 -4.58 0.88
CA GLY A 16 0.95 -5.48 2.01
C GLY A 16 0.04 -6.70 1.96
N GLN A 17 -0.45 -7.09 0.78
CA GLN A 17 -1.24 -8.30 0.67
C GLN A 17 -0.38 -9.51 1.07
N ASN A 18 -0.83 -10.27 2.07
CA ASN A 18 -0.10 -11.34 2.79
C ASN A 18 0.80 -10.89 3.96
N GLU A 19 0.93 -9.57 4.20
CA GLU A 19 1.59 -9.03 5.37
C GLU A 19 0.54 -8.63 6.41
N SER A 20 0.36 -9.45 7.45
CA SER A 20 -0.48 -9.10 8.62
C SER A 20 0.26 -8.12 9.53
N SER A 21 0.52 -6.91 9.02
CA SER A 21 1.21 -5.86 9.77
C SER A 21 0.25 -4.76 10.20
N SER A 22 0.14 -4.53 11.51
CA SER A 22 -0.67 -3.45 12.08
C SER A 22 -0.35 -2.09 11.50
N GLN A 23 0.90 -1.88 11.05
CA GLN A 23 1.33 -0.62 10.43
C GLN A 23 0.60 -0.35 9.11
N ILE A 24 0.29 -1.37 8.31
CA ILE A 24 -0.41 -1.20 7.03
C ILE A 24 -1.86 -0.82 7.27
N ILE A 25 -2.47 -1.40 8.30
CA ILE A 25 -3.82 -1.04 8.74
C ILE A 25 -3.82 0.42 9.22
N GLU A 26 -2.86 0.82 10.05
CA GLU A 26 -2.73 2.21 10.50
C GLU A 26 -2.50 3.18 9.34
N ILE A 27 -1.70 2.82 8.35
CA ILE A 27 -1.43 3.62 7.16
C ILE A 27 -2.72 3.85 6.35
N ARG A 28 -3.53 2.81 6.17
CA ARG A 28 -4.82 2.91 5.47
C ARG A 28 -5.80 3.81 6.23
N ILE A 29 -5.87 3.68 7.55
CA ILE A 29 -6.79 4.45 8.41
C ILE A 29 -6.35 5.92 8.51
N LYS A 30 -5.07 6.16 8.81
CA LYS A 30 -4.54 7.51 9.01
C LYS A 30 -4.24 8.25 7.70
N GLY A 31 -4.13 7.54 6.58
CA GLY A 31 -3.73 8.12 5.31
C GLY A 31 -2.31 8.68 5.32
N THR A 32 -1.45 8.22 6.23
CA THR A 32 -0.06 8.69 6.36
C THR A 32 0.86 7.53 6.66
N ALA A 33 2.07 7.56 6.11
CA ALA A 33 3.09 6.55 6.35
C ALA A 33 4.39 7.15 6.87
N PRO A 34 5.23 6.34 7.56
CA PRO A 34 6.61 6.71 7.82
C PRO A 34 7.35 6.96 6.50
N ASP A 35 8.31 7.88 6.53
CA ASP A 35 9.18 8.11 5.38
C ASP A 35 10.00 6.84 5.08
N GLY A 36 10.10 6.45 3.82
CA GLY A 36 10.77 5.23 3.41
C GLY A 36 10.09 3.92 3.80
N PHE A 37 8.86 3.95 4.35
CA PHE A 37 8.12 2.72 4.62
C PHE A 37 7.68 2.06 3.31
N THR A 38 8.28 0.91 3.03
CA THR A 38 7.97 0.07 1.87
C THR A 38 7.26 -1.21 2.30
N SER A 39 6.30 -1.65 1.48
CA SER A 39 5.70 -2.96 1.63
C SER A 39 5.52 -3.61 0.26
N VAL A 40 5.22 -4.91 0.28
CA VAL A 40 5.05 -5.71 -0.93
C VAL A 40 3.77 -5.30 -1.67
N CYS A 41 3.84 -5.27 -2.99
CA CYS A 41 2.69 -5.12 -3.87
C CYS A 41 2.21 -6.50 -4.30
N GLY A 42 1.06 -6.92 -3.78
CA GLY A 42 0.40 -8.19 -4.15
C GLY A 42 -0.47 -8.10 -5.40
N HIS A 43 -0.31 -7.06 -6.23
CA HIS A 43 -1.11 -6.93 -7.45
C HIS A 43 -0.83 -8.12 -8.38
N PRO A 44 -1.82 -8.79 -8.97
CA PRO A 44 -1.63 -10.04 -9.71
C PRO A 44 -0.68 -9.90 -10.91
N ARG A 45 -0.61 -8.71 -11.53
CA ARG A 45 0.37 -8.42 -12.60
C ARG A 45 1.83 -8.40 -12.10
N ASN A 46 2.03 -8.25 -10.79
CA ASN A 46 3.33 -8.11 -10.12
C ASN A 46 3.63 -9.27 -9.17
N ALA A 47 2.69 -10.20 -8.98
CA ALA A 47 2.83 -11.33 -8.04
C ALA A 47 4.07 -12.19 -8.31
N GLY A 48 4.47 -12.33 -9.57
CA GLY A 48 5.65 -13.12 -9.96
C GLY A 48 7.01 -12.48 -9.68
N ILE A 49 7.05 -11.18 -9.32
CA ILE A 49 8.31 -10.43 -9.12
C ILE A 49 8.48 -9.89 -7.70
N HIS A 50 7.51 -10.12 -6.80
CA HIS A 50 7.60 -9.74 -5.39
C HIS A 50 8.02 -8.27 -5.20
N LEU A 51 7.36 -7.37 -5.94
CA LEU A 51 7.73 -5.96 -5.99
C LEU A 51 7.48 -5.29 -4.64
N SER A 52 8.47 -4.61 -4.09
CA SER A 52 8.32 -3.74 -2.91
C SER A 52 8.15 -2.29 -3.35
N VAL A 53 7.13 -1.62 -2.84
CA VAL A 53 6.79 -0.23 -3.19
C VAL A 53 6.60 0.60 -1.92
N SER A 54 6.82 1.90 -2.01
CA SER A 54 6.55 2.83 -0.91
C SER A 54 5.06 3.14 -0.85
N ALA A 55 4.55 3.44 0.36
CA ALA A 55 3.12 3.74 0.54
C ALA A 55 2.63 4.96 -0.28
N ASN A 56 3.49 5.95 -0.54
CA ASN A 56 3.16 7.13 -1.35
C ASN A 56 3.38 6.94 -2.86
N SER A 57 3.80 5.74 -3.30
CA SER A 57 3.99 5.48 -4.74
C SER A 57 2.64 5.43 -5.45
N GLY A 58 2.56 6.04 -6.63
CA GLY A 58 1.39 5.93 -7.49
C GLY A 58 1.19 4.49 -7.99
N CYS A 59 -0.06 4.04 -8.04
CA CYS A 59 -0.42 2.70 -8.50
C CYS A 59 -1.39 2.82 -9.68
N ASP A 60 -0.97 2.39 -10.87
CA ASP A 60 -1.84 2.38 -12.07
C ASP A 60 -2.96 1.33 -11.97
N GLY A 61 -2.70 0.24 -11.25
CA GLY A 61 -3.69 -0.79 -10.88
C GLY A 61 -4.32 -0.52 -9.51
N PHE A 62 -4.56 0.75 -9.16
CA PHE A 62 -5.10 1.10 -7.86
C PHE A 62 -6.53 0.57 -7.69
N THR A 63 -6.69 -0.35 -6.74
CA THR A 63 -7.99 -0.71 -6.17
C THR A 63 -8.06 -0.17 -4.76
N PRO A 64 -9.06 0.66 -4.40
CA PRO A 64 -9.18 1.18 -3.05
C PRO A 64 -9.37 0.03 -2.06
N ALA A 65 -8.56 0.01 -0.99
CA ALA A 65 -8.83 -0.87 0.13
C ALA A 65 -10.15 -0.42 0.77
N GLU A 66 -11.15 -1.31 0.80
CA GLU A 66 -12.38 -1.03 1.54
C GLU A 66 -12.00 -0.65 2.98
N ALA A 67 -12.48 0.51 3.41
CA ALA A 67 -12.31 0.99 4.77
C ALA A 67 -13.09 0.03 5.67
N ALA A 68 -12.38 -0.88 6.33
CA ALA A 68 -12.94 -1.74 7.36
C ALA A 68 -13.42 -0.91 8.56
#